data_AF-A0A9R0DKV7-F1
#
_entry.id   AF-A0A9R0DKV7-F1
#
_cell.length_a   1.000
_cell.length_b   1.000
_cell.length_c   1.000
_cell.angle_alpha   90.00
_cell.angle_beta   90.00
_cell.angle_gamma   90.00
#
_symmetry.space_group_name_H-M   'P 1'
#
loop_
_entity.id
_entity.type
_entity.pdbx_description
1 polymer ?
#
loop_
_entity_poly.entity_id
_entity_poly.type
_entity_poly.pdbx_seq_one_letter_code
_entity_poly.pdbx_strand_id
1 'polypeptide(L)'
;MFKSIVLFSCCIVLSAAYTTKEPTPICKGENEVYTDCKQTCPPEICFSIVAFYDCYDKPACAEKGCACKPGYLRKGTNTSCVPLCECPELVNAPECMAKKAKTLN
;
A
#
# COMPACT_ATOMS: atom_id res chain seq x y z
N MET A 1 62.33 30.05 16.60
CA MET A 1 61.59 31.27 17.02
C MET A 1 60.24 31.21 16.33
N PHE A 2 59.20 30.77 17.05
CA PHE A 2 58.04 31.58 17.50
C PHE A 2 57.24 32.12 16.30
N LYS A 3 55.93 31.98 16.14
CA LYS A 3 54.75 31.58 16.93
C LYS A 3 53.66 31.48 15.83
N SER A 4 52.80 30.48 15.76
CA SER A 4 51.53 30.52 16.47
C SER A 4 50.86 29.16 16.39
N ILE A 5 50.64 28.63 17.57
CA ILE A 5 49.89 27.43 17.89
C ILE A 5 48.42 27.84 17.97
N VAL A 6 47.58 26.83 17.77
CA VAL A 6 46.20 26.63 18.24
C VAL A 6 45.05 27.08 17.32
N LEU A 7 44.14 26.11 17.13
CA LEU A 7 42.69 26.24 16.87
C LEU A 7 42.21 26.33 15.42
N PHE A 8 42.36 25.27 14.63
CA PHE A 8 41.24 24.82 13.76
C PHE A 8 41.10 23.29 13.82
N SER A 9 41.02 22.80 15.07
CA SER A 9 40.76 21.41 15.44
C SER A 9 39.25 21.09 15.55
N CYS A 10 38.36 21.71 14.76
CA CYS A 10 36.90 21.54 14.99
C CYS A 10 36.01 21.28 13.76
N CYS A 11 36.56 20.93 12.60
CA CYS A 11 35.72 20.54 11.45
C CYS A 11 35.68 19.03 11.18
N ILE A 12 36.42 18.22 11.95
CA ILE A 12 36.44 16.74 11.80
C ILE A 12 35.27 16.07 12.57
N VAL A 13 34.45 16.83 13.30
CA VAL A 13 33.35 16.29 14.16
C VAL A 13 31.99 16.95 13.90
N LEU A 14 31.70 17.32 12.65
CA LEU A 14 30.31 17.44 12.18
C LEU A 14 29.91 16.19 11.41
N SER A 15 30.14 15.05 12.07
CA SER A 15 29.32 13.85 11.99
C SER A 15 27.91 14.16 12.49
N ALA A 16 27.20 15.06 11.80
CA ALA A 16 25.76 15.07 11.86
C ALA A 16 25.32 13.89 11.00
N ALA A 17 24.89 12.82 11.64
CA ALA A 17 24.25 11.67 11.02
C ALA A 17 23.17 12.17 10.06
N TYR A 18 23.54 12.31 8.78
CA TYR A 18 22.57 12.54 7.73
C TYR A 18 21.84 11.21 7.60
N THR A 19 20.76 11.05 8.35
CA THR A 19 19.78 10.02 8.09
C THR A 19 19.26 10.33 6.68
N THR A 20 19.80 9.65 5.67
CA THR A 20 19.18 9.61 4.35
C THR A 20 17.82 8.96 4.57
N LYS A 21 16.79 9.78 4.81
CA LYS A 21 15.42 9.30 4.90
C LYS A 21 15.09 8.85 3.48
N GLU A 22 15.28 7.56 3.24
CA GLU A 22 14.95 6.95 1.96
C GLU A 22 13.49 7.34 1.64
N PRO A 23 13.18 7.78 0.41
CA PRO A 23 11.81 8.14 0.06
C PRO A 23 10.91 6.96 0.37
N THR A 24 9.97 7.14 1.31
CA THR A 24 8.99 6.10 1.64
C THR A 24 8.26 5.73 0.35
N PRO A 25 8.19 4.46 -0.04
CA PRO A 25 7.51 4.06 -1.26
C PRO A 25 6.05 4.53 -1.27
N ILE A 26 5.64 5.23 -2.33
CA ILE A 26 4.27 5.75 -2.48
C ILE A 26 3.58 5.02 -3.63
N CYS A 27 2.36 4.56 -3.39
CA CYS A 27 1.50 4.00 -4.42
C CYS A 27 0.88 5.10 -5.26
N LYS A 28 0.96 4.95 -6.59
CA LYS A 28 0.37 5.90 -7.54
C LYS A 28 -1.09 5.58 -7.87
N GLY A 29 -1.52 4.33 -7.66
CA GLY A 29 -2.88 3.91 -7.95
C GLY A 29 -3.89 4.49 -6.99
N GLU A 30 -5.08 4.79 -7.50
CA GLU A 30 -6.19 5.23 -6.68
C GLU A 30 -6.62 4.12 -5.72
N ASN A 31 -6.94 4.52 -4.49
CA ASN A 31 -7.35 3.62 -3.42
C ASN A 31 -6.33 2.51 -3.09
N GLU A 32 -5.05 2.76 -3.36
CA GLU A 32 -3.95 1.90 -2.94
C GLU A 32 -3.26 2.45 -1.69
N VAL A 33 -2.58 1.57 -0.96
CA VAL A 33 -1.71 1.89 0.16
C VAL A 33 -0.46 1.03 0.10
N TYR A 34 0.70 1.64 0.33
CA TYR A 34 1.94 0.88 0.42
C TYR A 34 1.96 0.12 1.75
N THR A 35 2.26 -1.17 1.69
CA THR A 35 2.37 -2.04 2.86
C THR A 35 3.62 -2.92 2.75
N ASP A 36 4.26 -3.16 3.89
CA ASP A 36 5.34 -4.15 4.01
C ASP A 36 4.80 -5.59 4.06
N CYS A 37 3.49 -5.76 4.26
CA CYS A 37 2.79 -7.04 4.25
C CYS A 37 1.62 -6.94 3.28
N LYS A 38 1.88 -7.23 2.00
CA LYS A 38 0.87 -7.36 0.98
C LYS A 38 0.42 -8.82 0.91
N GLN A 39 -0.87 -9.03 1.10
CA GLN A 39 -1.50 -10.33 0.91
C GLN A 39 -1.59 -10.65 -0.59
N THR A 40 -1.20 -11.86 -0.97
CA THR A 40 -1.21 -12.32 -2.37
C THR A 40 -2.22 -13.44 -2.62
N CYS A 41 -2.77 -14.04 -1.56
CA CYS A 41 -3.79 -15.08 -1.64
C CYS A 41 -4.88 -14.87 -0.56
N PRO A 42 -6.16 -14.80 -0.94
CA PRO A 42 -6.66 -14.67 -2.32
C PRO A 42 -6.18 -13.36 -2.98
N PRO A 43 -6.15 -13.27 -4.32
CA PRO A 43 -5.71 -12.05 -5.00
C PRO A 43 -6.66 -10.87 -4.75
N GLU A 44 -6.14 -9.65 -4.82
CA GLU A 44 -6.92 -8.42 -4.62
C GLU A 44 -7.71 -8.01 -5.88
N ILE A 45 -8.46 -8.95 -6.47
CA ILE A 45 -9.31 -8.72 -7.65
C ILE A 45 -10.78 -9.06 -7.35
N CYS A 46 -11.72 -8.42 -8.05
CA CYS A 46 -13.16 -8.61 -7.84
C CYS A 46 -13.59 -10.07 -7.98
N PHE A 47 -13.01 -10.81 -8.93
CA PHE A 47 -13.31 -12.24 -9.11
C PHE A 47 -12.98 -13.07 -7.86
N SER A 48 -12.08 -12.58 -7.00
CA SER A 48 -11.68 -13.31 -5.79
C SER A 48 -12.74 -13.36 -4.71
N ILE A 49 -13.82 -12.59 -4.84
CA ILE A 49 -14.98 -12.66 -3.95
C ILE A 49 -15.76 -13.96 -4.15
N VAL A 50 -15.80 -14.49 -5.38
CA VAL A 50 -16.65 -15.64 -5.75
C VAL A 50 -15.86 -16.91 -6.04
N ALA A 51 -14.53 -16.79 -6.14
CA ALA A 51 -13.65 -17.91 -6.41
C ALA A 51 -13.03 -18.48 -5.13
N PHE A 52 -12.86 -19.80 -5.11
CA PHE A 52 -12.10 -20.49 -4.06
C PHE A 52 -10.62 -20.49 -4.42
N TYR A 53 -9.77 -20.13 -3.46
CA TYR A 53 -8.31 -20.20 -3.59
C TYR A 53 -7.75 -21.06 -2.47
N ASP A 54 -6.86 -21.98 -2.83
CA ASP A 54 -6.05 -22.70 -1.85
C ASP A 54 -4.86 -21.82 -1.44
N CYS A 55 -4.93 -21.30 -0.21
CA CYS A 55 -3.89 -20.45 0.37
C CYS A 55 -3.07 -21.17 1.45
N TYR A 56 -3.17 -22.50 1.59
CA TYR A 56 -2.52 -23.24 2.68
C TYR A 56 -1.01 -23.02 2.74
N ASP A 57 -0.33 -23.09 1.60
CA ASP A 57 1.12 -22.87 1.49
C ASP A 57 1.51 -21.43 1.14
N LYS A 58 0.58 -20.47 1.25
CA LYS A 58 0.84 -19.06 0.92
C LYS A 58 1.09 -18.25 2.18
N PRO A 59 2.26 -17.62 2.33
CA PRO A 59 2.51 -16.75 3.47
C PRO A 59 1.57 -15.54 3.41
N ALA A 60 0.96 -15.19 4.55
CA ALA A 60 0.03 -14.07 4.63
C ALA A 60 0.67 -12.72 4.23
N CYS A 61 1.97 -12.57 4.49
CA CYS A 61 2.79 -11.41 4.12
C CYS A 61 3.86 -11.83 3.11
N ALA A 62 3.43 -12.21 1.91
CA ALA A 62 4.36 -12.72 0.90
C ALA A 62 5.27 -11.64 0.31
N GLU A 63 4.75 -10.41 0.15
CA GLU A 63 5.39 -9.35 -0.62
C GLU A 63 5.25 -7.99 0.06
N LYS A 64 6.16 -7.06 -0.27
CA LYS A 64 5.95 -5.63 -0.02
C LYS A 64 5.37 -5.00 -1.28
N GLY A 65 4.50 -4.01 -1.14
CA GLY A 65 3.98 -3.28 -2.30
C GLY A 65 2.65 -2.59 -2.07
N CYS A 66 2.00 -2.25 -3.18
CA CYS A 66 0.72 -1.55 -3.18
C CYS A 66 -0.45 -2.53 -3.06
N ALA A 67 -1.12 -2.48 -1.91
CA ALA A 67 -2.36 -3.18 -1.62
C ALA A 67 -3.56 -2.25 -1.86
N CYS A 68 -4.72 -2.82 -2.19
CA CYS A 68 -5.95 -2.05 -2.16
C CYS A 68 -6.29 -1.68 -0.71
N LYS A 69 -6.84 -0.48 -0.51
CA LYS A 69 -7.39 -0.09 0.79
C LYS A 69 -8.51 -1.07 1.19
N PRO A 70 -8.77 -1.26 2.50
CA PRO A 70 -9.90 -2.07 2.96
C PRO A 70 -11.22 -1.62 2.31
N GLY A 71 -11.98 -2.57 1.78
CA GLY A 71 -13.24 -2.31 1.06
C GLY A 71 -13.08 -1.98 -0.43
N TYR A 72 -11.86 -2.14 -0.98
CA TYR A 72 -11.56 -1.95 -2.39
C TYR A 72 -10.89 -3.20 -2.99
N LEU A 73 -11.18 -3.48 -4.26
CA LEU A 73 -10.56 -4.55 -5.04
C LEU A 73 -10.31 -4.06 -6.48
N ARG A 74 -9.42 -4.71 -7.22
CA ARG A 74 -9.18 -4.39 -8.62
C ARG A 74 -10.22 -5.09 -9.50
N LYS A 75 -10.76 -4.44 -10.53
CA LYS A 75 -11.69 -5.11 -11.48
C LYS A 75 -11.04 -6.30 -12.19
N GLY A 76 -9.74 -6.20 -12.44
CA GLY A 76 -8.88 -7.27 -12.92
C GLY A 76 -7.41 -6.98 -12.64
N THR A 77 -6.53 -7.87 -13.10
CA THR A 77 -5.08 -7.70 -12.95
C THR A 77 -4.62 -6.37 -13.53
N ASN A 78 -3.75 -5.64 -12.81
CA ASN A 78 -3.19 -4.34 -13.22
C ASN A 78 -4.21 -3.20 -13.43
N THR A 79 -5.42 -3.31 -12.86
CA THR A 79 -6.40 -2.21 -12.83
C THR A 79 -6.36 -1.46 -11.50
N SER A 80 -6.94 -0.26 -11.44
CA SER A 80 -7.09 0.50 -10.19
C SER A 80 -8.04 -0.18 -9.20
N CYS A 81 -7.85 0.09 -7.91
CA CYS A 81 -8.72 -0.40 -6.85
C CYS A 81 -10.05 0.38 -6.85
N VAL A 82 -11.16 -0.35 -7.02
CA VAL A 82 -12.53 0.17 -7.00
C VAL A 82 -13.25 -0.28 -5.72
N PRO A 83 -14.24 0.48 -5.22
CA PRO A 83 -15.08 0.02 -4.12
C PRO A 83 -15.71 -1.35 -4.41
N LEU A 84 -15.89 -2.18 -3.37
CA LEU A 84 -16.49 -3.52 -3.51
C LEU A 84 -17.82 -3.52 -4.29
N CYS A 85 -18.67 -2.51 -4.12
CA CYS A 85 -19.95 -2.42 -4.83
C CYS A 85 -19.85 -2.06 -6.32
N GLU A 86 -18.65 -1.74 -6.82
CA GLU A 86 -18.35 -1.63 -8.25
C GLU A 86 -17.79 -2.92 -8.84
N CYS A 87 -17.55 -3.94 -8.02
CA CYS A 87 -17.26 -5.28 -8.52
C CYS A 87 -18.51 -5.89 -9.14
N PRO A 88 -18.43 -6.48 -10.35
CA PRO A 88 -19.56 -7.15 -11.00
C PRO A 88 -20.21 -8.22 -10.11
N GLU A 89 -19.40 -8.91 -9.31
CA GLU A 89 -19.83 -9.99 -8.42
C GLU A 89 -20.68 -9.53 -7.22
N LEU A 90 -20.63 -8.24 -6.85
CA LEU A 90 -21.33 -7.69 -5.68
C LEU A 90 -22.34 -6.60 -6.02
N VAL A 91 -22.49 -6.22 -7.29
CA VAL A 91 -23.38 -5.11 -7.70
C VAL A 91 -24.84 -5.31 -7.26
N ASN A 92 -25.27 -6.57 -7.16
CA ASN A 92 -26.62 -6.97 -6.76
C ASN A 92 -26.69 -7.44 -5.30
N ALA A 93 -25.61 -7.34 -4.52
CA ALA A 93 -25.64 -7.68 -3.11
C ALA A 93 -26.52 -6.68 -2.33
N PRO A 94 -27.32 -7.13 -1.34
CA PRO A 94 -28.25 -6.26 -0.61
C PRO A 94 -27.58 -5.01 -0.02
N GLU A 95 -26.36 -5.14 0.52
CA GLU A 95 -25.59 -4.02 1.06
C GLU A 95 -25.21 -2.99 -0.01
N CYS A 96 -24.88 -3.44 -1.22
CA CYS A 96 -24.52 -2.57 -2.33
C CYS A 96 -25.74 -1.87 -2.92
N MET A 97 -26.87 -2.58 -3.01
CA MET A 97 -28.15 -1.98 -3.40
C MET A 97 -28.63 -0.93 -2.40
N ALA A 98 -28.54 -1.22 -1.09
CA ALA A 98 -28.89 -0.27 -0.04
C ALA A 98 -28.00 0.98 -0.07
N LYS A 99 -26.68 0.80 -0.27
CA LYS A 99 -25.73 1.91 -0.41
C LYS A 99 -26.04 2.78 -1.63
N LYS A 100 -26.37 2.16 -2.77
CA LYS A 100 -26.79 2.87 -3.98
C LYS A 100 -28.07 3.67 -3.71
N ALA A 101 -29.10 3.05 -3.15
CA ALA A 101 -30.36 3.72 -2.81
C ALA A 101 -30.14 4.93 -1.87
N LYS A 102 -29.25 4.81 -0.88
CA LYS A 102 -28.90 5.91 0.03
C LYS A 102 -28.17 7.08 -0.65
N THR A 103 -27.50 6.84 -1.77
CA THR A 103 -26.74 7.89 -2.50
C THR A 103 -27.64 8.65 -3.49
N LEU A 104 -28.82 8.11 -3.80
CA LEU A 104 -29.82 8.74 -4.67
C LEU A 104 -30.85 9.59 -3.90
N ASN A 105 -30.82 9.56 -2.57
CA ASN A 105 -31.72 10.32 -1.68
C ASN A 105 -30.93 11.37 -0.90
#